data_AF-A0A2E4RMT8-F1
#
_entry.id   AF-A0A2E4RMT8-F1
#
_cell.length_a   1.000
_cell.length_b   1.000
_cell.length_c   1.000
_cell.angle_alpha   90.00
_cell.angle_beta   90.00
_cell.angle_gamma   90.00
#
_symmetry.space_group_name_H-M   'P 1'
#
loop_
_entity.id
_entity.type
_entity.pdbx_description
1 polymer ?
#
loop_
_entity_poly.entity_id
_entity_poly.type
_entity_poly.pdbx_seq_one_letter_code
_entity_poly.pdbx_strand_id
1 'polypeptide(L)'
;MTRQRVLTALVSVVLAPCRHRQRRPDVAPQGQEHYVPTVLAVDSASMQTPADSIPVATTPKGGWGETWPAPVLAACDEPLADEAPDLRGVWKVFDGPFVGHIERIEQAGWRVVITATGVIHDMVADGTLERGVNDVDPTGGAVSVAARFKDSRLDLFPNNMRRAVVTRYLDEDEMVWRYGPHRNRLRRLEVPTDGVLADLSKEAVDD
;
A
#
# COMPACT_ATOMS: atom_id res chain seq x y z
N MET A 1 2.37 -20.89 16.16
CA MET A 1 1.44 -19.87 16.70
C MET A 1 0.28 -20.57 17.42
N THR A 2 -0.07 -20.14 18.62
CA THR A 2 -1.21 -20.66 19.38
C THR A 2 -2.53 -20.31 18.69
N ARG A 3 -3.52 -21.23 18.68
CA ARG A 3 -4.85 -21.04 18.04
C ARG A 3 -5.53 -19.73 18.40
N GLN A 4 -5.31 -19.24 19.62
CA GLN A 4 -5.87 -18.00 20.13
C GLN A 4 -5.34 -16.75 19.42
N ARG A 5 -4.06 -16.72 19.01
CA ARG A 5 -3.46 -15.59 18.27
C ARG A 5 -4.00 -15.47 16.85
N VAL A 6 -4.28 -16.61 16.20
CA VAL A 6 -4.88 -16.66 14.86
C VAL A 6 -6.33 -16.16 14.88
N LEU A 7 -7.10 -16.56 15.91
CA LEU A 7 -8.49 -16.13 16.06
C LEU A 7 -8.63 -14.61 16.28
N THR A 8 -7.79 -14.02 17.14
CA THR A 8 -7.79 -12.57 17.39
C THR A 8 -7.41 -11.75 16.15
N ALA A 9 -6.45 -12.22 15.34
CA ALA A 9 -6.07 -11.56 14.10
C ALA A 9 -7.23 -11.57 13.07
N LEU A 10 -7.93 -12.70 12.93
CA LEU A 10 -9.08 -12.82 12.01
C LEU A 10 -10.26 -11.92 12.43
N VAL A 11 -10.57 -11.83 13.73
CA VAL A 11 -11.62 -10.93 14.24
C VAL A 11 -11.27 -9.46 13.99
N SER A 12 -10.01 -9.06 14.16
CA SER A 12 -9.57 -7.69 13.88
C SER A 12 -9.68 -7.32 12.39
N VAL A 13 -9.40 -8.25 11.47
CA VAL A 13 -9.58 -8.04 10.03
C VAL A 13 -11.06 -7.87 9.67
N VAL A 14 -11.95 -8.65 10.28
CA VAL A 14 -13.41 -8.55 10.04
C VAL A 14 -13.95 -7.19 10.48
N LEU A 15 -13.56 -6.70 11.67
CA LEU A 15 -14.03 -5.43 12.23
C LEU A 15 -13.32 -4.18 11.70
N ALA A 16 -12.30 -4.35 10.86
CA ALA A 16 -11.50 -3.24 10.36
C ALA A 16 -12.28 -2.14 9.62
N PRO A 17 -13.32 -2.42 8.80
CA PRO A 17 -14.12 -1.35 8.19
C PRO A 17 -14.86 -0.49 9.21
N CYS A 18 -15.36 -1.07 10.30
CA CYS A 18 -16.03 -0.30 11.36
C CYS A 18 -15.06 0.66 12.05
N ARG A 19 -13.85 0.18 12.37
CA ARG A 19 -12.78 1.02 12.94
C ARG A 19 -12.33 2.11 11.97
N HIS A 20 -12.24 1.78 10.68
CA HIS A 20 -11.96 2.74 9.62
C HIS A 20 -12.98 3.88 9.64
N ARG A 21 -14.28 3.59 9.64
CA ARG A 21 -15.35 4.61 9.62
C ARG A 21 -15.38 5.49 10.87
N GLN A 22 -14.87 5.00 12.00
CA GLN A 22 -14.82 5.75 13.26
C GLN A 22 -13.61 6.68 13.36
N ARG A 23 -12.62 6.53 12.47
CA ARG A 23 -11.39 7.33 12.50
C ARG A 23 -11.57 8.65 11.74
N ARG A 24 -10.62 9.57 11.89
CA ARG A 24 -10.57 10.78 11.07
C ARG A 24 -10.43 10.41 9.58
N PRO A 25 -11.13 11.09 8.66
CA PRO A 25 -10.94 10.85 7.23
C PRO A 25 -9.48 10.97 6.81
N ASP A 26 -9.03 10.09 5.92
CA ASP A 26 -7.69 10.18 5.35
C ASP A 26 -7.61 11.46 4.48
N VAL A 27 -6.54 12.22 4.64
CA VAL A 27 -6.24 13.42 3.83
C VAL A 27 -5.12 13.07 2.86
N ALA A 28 -5.34 13.39 1.58
CA ALA A 28 -4.36 13.13 0.53
C ALA A 28 -3.06 13.94 0.75
N PRO A 29 -1.89 13.41 0.35
CA PRO A 29 -0.65 14.17 0.42
C PRO A 29 -0.74 15.46 -0.41
N GLN A 30 -0.14 16.55 0.08
CA GLN A 30 -0.23 17.86 -0.58
C GLN A 30 0.93 18.12 -1.57
N GLY A 31 2.07 17.45 -1.37
CA GLY A 31 3.24 17.59 -2.25
C GLY A 31 3.10 16.82 -3.57
N GLN A 32 3.51 17.42 -4.69
CA GLN A 32 3.47 16.78 -6.01
C GLN A 32 4.40 15.56 -6.08
N GLU A 33 5.47 15.54 -5.29
CA GLU A 33 6.43 14.44 -5.18
C GLU A 33 5.79 13.10 -4.80
N HIS A 34 4.59 13.12 -4.21
CA HIS A 34 3.86 11.91 -3.85
C HIS A 34 3.14 11.26 -5.04
N TYR A 35 2.84 12.04 -6.08
CA TYR A 35 1.99 11.64 -7.20
C TYR A 35 2.78 11.25 -8.44
N VAL A 36 4.04 11.69 -8.55
CA VAL A 36 4.92 11.37 -9.67
C VAL A 36 5.65 10.07 -9.38
N PRO A 37 5.38 8.96 -10.09
CA PRO A 37 6.13 7.72 -9.91
C PRO A 37 7.60 7.93 -10.29
N THR A 38 8.52 7.32 -9.53
CA THR A 38 9.94 7.37 -9.85
C THR A 38 10.20 6.79 -11.24
N VAL A 39 11.03 7.46 -12.03
CA VAL A 39 11.46 6.94 -13.33
C VAL A 39 12.41 5.78 -13.07
N LEU A 40 12.06 4.60 -13.59
CA LEU A 40 12.90 3.41 -13.47
C LEU A 40 13.79 3.27 -14.71
N ALA A 41 14.94 2.65 -14.53
CA ALA A 41 15.80 2.24 -15.61
C ALA A 41 15.06 1.25 -16.53
N VAL A 42 15.54 1.15 -17.78
CA VAL A 42 14.94 0.26 -18.78
C VAL A 42 15.23 -1.20 -18.44
N ASP A 43 16.40 -1.45 -17.84
CA ASP A 43 16.86 -2.78 -17.43
C ASP A 43 17.83 -2.67 -16.25
N SER A 44 18.17 -3.82 -15.67
CA SER A 44 19.08 -3.88 -14.53
C SER A 44 20.51 -3.45 -14.88
N ALA A 45 20.90 -3.44 -16.16
CA ALA A 45 22.24 -3.03 -16.60
C ALA A 45 22.41 -1.51 -16.65
N SER A 46 21.32 -0.77 -16.83
CA SER A 46 21.28 0.69 -16.89
C SER A 46 20.91 1.37 -15.56
N MET A 47 20.49 0.60 -14.56
CA MET A 47 20.19 1.05 -13.19
C MET A 47 21.42 1.63 -12.48
N GLN A 48 21.24 2.74 -11.77
CA GLN A 48 22.27 3.40 -10.97
C GLN A 48 22.09 3.19 -9.46
N THR A 49 20.84 3.18 -8.98
CA THR A 49 20.48 3.12 -7.57
C THR A 49 19.55 1.93 -7.31
N PRO A 50 20.09 0.78 -6.87
CA PRO A 50 19.28 -0.39 -6.54
C PRO A 50 18.43 -0.15 -5.30
N ALA A 51 17.27 -0.81 -5.22
CA ALA A 51 16.35 -0.72 -4.09
C ALA A 51 17.01 -1.14 -2.77
N ASP A 52 17.90 -2.14 -2.80
CA ASP A 52 18.62 -2.62 -1.62
C ASP A 52 19.67 -1.63 -1.08
N SER A 53 20.04 -0.59 -1.85
CA SER A 53 20.92 0.48 -1.36
C SER A 53 20.19 1.51 -0.48
N ILE A 54 18.87 1.55 -0.55
CA ILE A 54 18.03 2.45 0.24
C ILE A 54 17.67 1.74 1.56
N PRO A 55 17.88 2.36 2.74
CA PRO A 55 17.50 1.75 4.01
C PRO A 55 16.00 1.40 4.08
N VAL A 56 15.67 0.32 4.79
CA VAL A 56 14.27 -0.05 5.09
C VAL A 56 13.62 1.03 5.95
N ALA A 57 12.47 1.54 5.53
CA ALA A 57 11.66 2.46 6.31
C ALA A 57 10.78 1.70 7.30
N THR A 58 10.68 2.20 8.53
CA THR A 58 9.85 1.62 9.59
C THR A 58 8.82 2.63 10.07
N THR A 59 7.67 2.17 10.52
CA THR A 59 6.66 3.04 11.13
C THR A 59 7.24 3.70 12.39
N PRO A 60 7.21 5.04 12.50
CA PRO A 60 7.60 5.72 13.73
C PRO A 60 6.74 5.26 14.92
N LYS A 61 7.29 5.28 16.14
CA LYS A 61 6.52 4.93 17.34
C LYS A 61 5.28 5.84 17.47
N GLY A 62 4.09 5.23 17.50
CA GLY A 62 2.81 5.94 17.53
C GLY A 62 2.25 6.29 16.15
N GLY A 63 2.93 5.87 15.07
CA GLY A 63 2.61 6.18 13.69
C GLY A 63 3.24 7.48 13.19
N TRP A 64 3.23 7.69 11.88
CA TRP A 64 3.48 9.02 11.32
C TRP A 64 2.28 9.96 11.61
N GLY A 65 2.56 11.25 11.78
CA GLY A 65 1.61 12.25 12.26
C GLY A 65 0.64 12.76 11.19
N GLU A 66 0.42 14.07 11.13
CA GLU A 66 -0.46 14.68 10.12
C GLU A 66 0.25 14.87 8.76
N THR A 67 1.58 14.94 8.78
CA THR A 67 2.40 15.10 7.57
C THR A 67 2.77 13.74 6.99
N TRP A 68 2.50 13.58 5.69
CA TRP A 68 2.94 12.40 4.94
C TRP A 68 4.47 12.30 4.93
N PRO A 69 5.05 11.13 5.25
CA PRO A 69 6.47 10.89 5.03
C PRO A 69 6.85 11.10 3.57
N ALA A 70 8.04 11.63 3.31
CA ALA A 70 8.61 11.73 1.96
C ALA A 70 8.64 10.34 1.26
N PRO A 71 8.58 10.27 -0.08
CA PRO A 71 8.72 9.00 -0.78
C PRO A 71 10.07 8.34 -0.47
N VAL A 72 10.02 7.08 -0.02
CA VAL A 72 11.19 6.30 0.41
C VAL A 72 12.05 5.90 -0.78
N LEU A 73 11.42 5.54 -1.90
CA LEU A 73 12.09 5.07 -3.12
C LEU A 73 12.27 6.19 -4.16
N ALA A 74 12.22 7.47 -3.75
CA ALA A 74 12.34 8.63 -4.66
C ALA A 74 13.63 8.61 -5.50
N ALA A 75 14.72 8.07 -4.96
CA ALA A 75 16.02 8.01 -5.61
C ALA A 75 16.32 6.67 -6.30
N CYS A 76 15.41 5.70 -6.23
CA CYS A 76 15.62 4.36 -6.80
C CYS A 76 15.22 4.30 -8.27
N ASP A 77 16.05 3.68 -9.11
CA ASP A 77 15.74 3.44 -10.52
C ASP A 77 15.74 1.94 -10.87
N GLU A 78 15.69 1.05 -9.88
CA GLU A 78 15.63 -0.39 -10.14
C GLU A 78 14.34 -0.76 -10.89
N PRO A 79 14.43 -1.35 -12.10
CA PRO A 79 13.26 -1.79 -12.86
C PRO A 79 12.37 -2.71 -12.03
N LEU A 80 11.06 -2.70 -12.27
CA LEU A 80 10.15 -3.61 -11.56
C LEU A 80 10.54 -5.06 -11.82
N ALA A 81 10.41 -5.88 -10.78
CA ALA A 81 10.59 -7.32 -10.89
C ALA A 81 9.60 -7.97 -11.85
N ASP A 82 9.97 -9.12 -12.40
CA ASP A 82 9.06 -9.97 -13.16
C ASP A 82 7.81 -10.30 -12.32
N GLU A 83 6.66 -10.38 -12.98
CA GLU A 83 5.33 -10.59 -12.37
C GLU A 83 4.83 -9.47 -11.43
N ALA A 84 5.63 -8.43 -11.16
CA ALA A 84 5.18 -7.29 -10.36
C ALA A 84 4.16 -6.46 -11.16
N PRO A 85 2.93 -6.27 -10.65
CA PRO A 85 2.06 -5.23 -11.19
C PRO A 85 2.63 -3.85 -10.87
N ASP A 86 2.45 -2.89 -11.78
CA ASP A 86 2.79 -1.49 -11.52
C ASP A 86 1.69 -0.79 -10.72
N LEU A 87 1.75 -0.92 -9.40
CA LEU A 87 0.85 -0.32 -8.43
C LEU A 87 1.31 1.07 -7.98
N ARG A 88 2.43 1.60 -8.49
CA ARG A 88 3.05 2.85 -8.00
C ARG A 88 2.10 4.02 -8.13
N GLY A 89 1.88 4.79 -7.07
CA GLY A 89 1.06 6.00 -7.08
C GLY A 89 0.25 6.21 -5.81
N VAL A 90 -0.57 7.26 -5.79
CA VAL A 90 -1.53 7.53 -4.71
C VAL A 90 -2.90 7.01 -5.12
N TRP A 91 -3.51 6.22 -4.24
CA TRP A 91 -4.76 5.53 -4.51
C TRP A 91 -5.80 5.88 -3.45
N LYS A 92 -7.06 6.06 -3.88
CA LYS A 92 -8.19 6.30 -2.98
C LYS A 92 -9.30 5.29 -3.21
N VAL A 93 -9.77 4.65 -2.15
CA VAL A 93 -10.96 3.78 -2.20
C VAL A 93 -12.20 4.62 -2.52
N PHE A 94 -12.84 4.30 -3.64
CA PHE A 94 -14.10 4.90 -4.05
C PHE A 94 -15.28 3.92 -3.96
N ASP A 95 -15.02 2.61 -3.92
CA ASP A 95 -16.02 1.56 -3.72
C ASP A 95 -15.54 0.49 -2.73
N GLY A 96 -16.45 0.01 -1.87
CA GLY A 96 -16.20 -1.02 -0.86
C GLY A 96 -16.25 -0.55 0.60
N PRO A 97 -15.96 -1.43 1.57
CA PRO A 97 -16.11 -1.13 2.99
C PRO A 97 -15.19 -0.03 3.54
N PHE A 98 -14.09 0.27 2.83
CA PHE A 98 -13.05 1.24 3.21
C PHE A 98 -13.10 2.54 2.38
N VAL A 99 -14.25 2.93 1.81
CA VAL A 99 -14.40 4.19 1.08
C VAL A 99 -13.77 5.37 1.84
N GLY A 100 -12.95 6.14 1.12
CA GLY A 100 -12.19 7.26 1.67
C GLY A 100 -10.77 6.90 2.12
N HIS A 101 -10.41 5.62 2.26
CA HIS A 101 -9.04 5.22 2.53
C HIS A 101 -8.08 5.68 1.43
N ILE A 102 -6.91 6.19 1.83
CA ILE A 102 -5.85 6.61 0.91
C ILE A 102 -4.56 5.86 1.25
N GLU A 103 -3.90 5.32 0.22
CA GLU A 103 -2.57 4.74 0.32
C GLU A 103 -1.65 5.27 -0.79
N ARG A 104 -0.37 5.50 -0.47
CA ARG A 104 0.70 5.72 -1.44
C ARG A 104 1.50 4.44 -1.56
N ILE A 105 1.68 3.96 -2.79
CA ILE A 105 2.49 2.78 -3.11
C ILE A 105 3.70 3.22 -3.92
N GLU A 106 4.88 2.78 -3.50
CA GLU A 106 6.15 2.94 -4.20
C GLU A 106 6.71 1.55 -4.50
N GLN A 107 7.34 1.36 -5.67
CA GLN A 107 7.92 0.08 -6.07
C GLN A 107 9.20 0.29 -6.88
N ALA A 108 10.17 -0.60 -6.65
CA ALA A 108 11.37 -0.74 -7.44
C ALA A 108 11.91 -2.16 -7.23
N GLY A 109 12.28 -2.87 -8.31
CA GLY A 109 12.61 -4.29 -8.22
C GLY A 109 11.49 -5.11 -7.56
N TRP A 110 11.88 -5.92 -6.58
CA TRP A 110 10.96 -6.69 -5.73
C TRP A 110 10.42 -5.91 -4.53
N ARG A 111 10.87 -4.67 -4.31
CA ARG A 111 10.55 -3.87 -3.13
C ARG A 111 9.25 -3.10 -3.32
N VAL A 112 8.45 -3.03 -2.26
CA VAL A 112 7.20 -2.28 -2.19
C VAL A 112 7.18 -1.49 -0.88
N VAL A 113 6.88 -0.20 -0.96
CA VAL A 113 6.63 0.64 0.21
C VAL A 113 5.19 1.14 0.14
N ILE A 114 4.38 0.80 1.15
CA ILE A 114 2.99 1.25 1.27
C ILE A 114 2.89 2.19 2.47
N THR A 115 2.63 3.46 2.21
CA THR A 115 2.38 4.47 3.25
C THR A 115 0.89 4.74 3.33
N ALA A 116 0.27 4.47 4.49
CA ALA A 116 -1.17 4.68 4.69
C ALA A 116 -1.51 4.77 6.18
N THR A 117 -2.52 5.59 6.56
CA THR A 117 -3.10 5.63 7.93
C THR A 117 -2.08 5.54 9.09
N GLY A 118 -1.05 6.39 9.09
CA GLY A 118 -0.05 6.41 10.16
C GLY A 118 1.00 5.29 10.10
N VAL A 119 0.96 4.36 9.13
CA VAL A 119 1.95 3.30 8.95
C VAL A 119 2.76 3.43 7.66
N ILE A 120 3.97 2.86 7.66
CA ILE A 120 4.83 2.62 6.51
C ILE A 120 5.14 1.13 6.48
N HIS A 121 4.58 0.40 5.51
CA HIS A 121 4.89 -1.00 5.26
C HIS A 121 5.91 -1.11 4.13
N ASP A 122 7.17 -1.25 4.51
CA ASP A 122 8.30 -1.49 3.61
C ASP A 122 8.63 -2.99 3.59
N MET A 123 8.69 -3.57 2.40
CA MET A 123 8.86 -5.01 2.21
C MET A 123 9.48 -5.36 0.86
N VAL A 124 10.14 -6.51 0.82
CA VAL A 124 10.53 -7.21 -0.41
C VAL A 124 9.57 -8.36 -0.64
N ALA A 125 9.04 -8.45 -1.85
CA ALA A 125 8.04 -9.44 -2.26
C ALA A 125 8.66 -10.78 -2.70
N ASP A 126 9.64 -11.30 -1.96
CA ASP A 126 10.38 -12.55 -2.25
C ASP A 126 9.80 -13.79 -1.55
N GLY A 127 8.75 -13.61 -0.76
CA GLY A 127 8.06 -14.69 -0.06
C GLY A 127 8.65 -15.09 1.28
N THR A 128 9.65 -14.36 1.78
CA THR A 128 10.25 -14.58 3.10
C THR A 128 9.66 -13.66 4.16
N LEU A 129 9.80 -14.04 5.44
CA LEU A 129 9.50 -13.13 6.54
C LEU A 129 10.63 -12.15 6.80
N GLU A 130 11.88 -12.57 6.56
CA GLU A 130 13.08 -11.80 6.89
C GLU A 130 13.10 -10.44 6.18
N ARG A 131 12.78 -10.42 4.89
CA ARG A 131 12.70 -9.19 4.09
C ARG A 131 11.27 -8.72 3.85
N GLY A 132 10.28 -9.39 4.45
CA GLY A 132 8.89 -8.97 4.43
C GLY A 132 8.62 -7.74 5.30
N VAL A 133 7.35 -7.43 5.55
CA VAL A 133 7.00 -6.36 6.50
C VAL A 133 7.41 -6.82 7.89
N ASN A 134 8.37 -6.15 8.50
CA ASN A 134 8.77 -6.32 9.90
C ASN A 134 8.70 -4.96 10.58
N ASP A 135 7.58 -4.69 11.23
CA ASP A 135 7.24 -3.35 11.67
C ASP A 135 6.46 -3.38 13.01
N VAL A 136 6.10 -2.20 13.50
CA VAL A 136 5.18 -2.03 14.62
C VAL A 136 3.86 -1.44 14.13
N ASP A 137 2.74 -1.96 14.61
CA ASP A 137 1.46 -1.29 14.42
C ASP A 137 1.39 0.00 15.27
N PRO A 138 0.41 0.90 15.03
CA PRO A 138 0.31 2.15 15.78
C PRO A 138 0.12 1.99 17.30
N THR A 139 -0.22 0.80 17.78
CA THR A 139 -0.34 0.45 19.21
C THR A 139 0.93 -0.18 19.79
N GLY A 140 1.97 -0.37 18.97
CA GLY A 140 3.23 -1.00 19.35
C GLY A 140 3.24 -2.53 19.23
N GLY A 141 2.23 -3.13 18.61
CA GLY A 141 2.19 -4.57 18.34
C GLY A 141 3.13 -4.95 17.19
N ALA A 142 3.86 -6.06 17.35
CA ALA A 142 4.75 -6.53 16.29
C ALA A 142 3.97 -7.05 15.07
N VAL A 143 4.36 -6.58 13.89
CA VAL A 143 3.86 -7.00 12.57
C VAL A 143 4.96 -7.77 11.86
N SER A 144 4.64 -8.99 11.42
CA SER A 144 5.52 -9.78 10.54
C SER A 144 4.69 -10.38 9.42
N VAL A 145 5.02 -10.07 8.17
CA VAL A 145 4.24 -10.43 6.97
C VAL A 145 5.19 -10.76 5.83
N ALA A 146 5.07 -11.96 5.23
CA ALA A 146 5.75 -12.26 3.99
C ALA A 146 4.96 -11.66 2.81
N ALA A 147 5.63 -11.10 1.81
CA ALA A 147 5.02 -10.57 0.59
C ALA A 147 5.48 -11.38 -0.62
N ARG A 148 4.64 -11.55 -1.65
CA ARG A 148 4.99 -12.19 -2.93
C ARG A 148 4.33 -11.46 -4.08
N PHE A 149 5.04 -11.30 -5.19
CA PHE A 149 4.38 -11.14 -6.48
C PHE A 149 4.03 -12.51 -7.04
N LYS A 150 2.85 -12.60 -7.63
CA LYS A 150 2.41 -13.77 -8.39
C LYS A 150 1.27 -13.37 -9.31
N ASP A 151 1.32 -13.76 -10.57
CA ASP A 151 0.23 -13.54 -11.54
C ASP A 151 -0.23 -12.06 -11.58
N SER A 152 0.72 -11.11 -11.64
CA SER A 152 0.46 -9.65 -11.62
C SER A 152 -0.35 -9.18 -10.38
N ARG A 153 -0.11 -9.82 -9.23
CA ARG A 153 -0.73 -9.50 -7.95
C ARG A 153 0.30 -9.48 -6.82
N LEU A 154 0.19 -8.51 -5.94
CA LEU A 154 0.89 -8.47 -4.67
C LEU A 154 0.08 -9.20 -3.60
N ASP A 155 0.65 -10.25 -3.02
CA ASP A 155 0.06 -11.10 -1.98
C ASP A 155 0.80 -10.97 -0.65
N LEU A 156 0.07 -10.72 0.44
CA LEU A 156 0.61 -10.62 1.79
C LEU A 156 0.11 -11.75 2.69
N PHE A 157 1.06 -12.40 3.35
CA PHE A 157 0.89 -13.57 4.20
C PHE A 157 1.34 -13.24 5.63
N PRO A 158 0.44 -12.74 6.50
CA PRO A 158 0.81 -12.45 7.89
C PRO A 158 1.39 -13.70 8.56
N ASN A 159 2.54 -13.57 9.22
CA ASN A 159 3.30 -14.66 9.82
C ASN A 159 3.57 -15.85 8.87
N ASN A 160 3.70 -15.58 7.56
CA ASN A 160 3.89 -16.57 6.49
C ASN A 160 2.84 -17.70 6.51
N MET A 161 1.59 -17.35 6.78
CA MET A 161 0.47 -18.30 6.67
C MET A 161 0.33 -18.82 5.24
N ARG A 162 -0.36 -19.96 5.09
CA ARG A 162 -0.52 -20.64 3.79
C ARG A 162 -1.33 -19.85 2.75
N ARG A 163 -2.24 -18.98 3.18
CA ARG A 163 -3.12 -18.21 2.28
C ARG A 163 -2.85 -16.72 2.46
N ALA A 164 -2.86 -15.98 1.35
CA ALA A 164 -2.80 -14.54 1.37
C ALA A 164 -4.04 -13.99 2.10
N VAL A 165 -3.82 -13.00 2.97
CA VAL A 165 -4.88 -12.30 3.70
C VAL A 165 -5.12 -10.93 3.09
N VAL A 166 -4.09 -10.33 2.49
CA VAL A 166 -4.20 -9.05 1.79
C VAL A 166 -3.70 -9.26 0.36
N THR A 167 -4.43 -8.77 -0.62
CA THR A 167 -4.02 -8.85 -2.03
C THR A 167 -4.26 -7.52 -2.73
N ARG A 168 -3.38 -7.14 -3.65
CA ARG A 168 -3.54 -5.98 -4.55
C ARG A 168 -3.22 -6.36 -5.98
N TYR A 169 -4.11 -6.04 -6.91
CA TYR A 169 -3.91 -6.21 -8.35
C TYR A 169 -4.63 -5.10 -9.11
N LEU A 170 -4.22 -4.86 -10.35
CA LEU A 170 -4.92 -3.96 -11.25
C LEU A 170 -6.05 -4.68 -11.99
N ASP A 171 -7.17 -3.99 -12.10
CA ASP A 171 -8.33 -4.35 -12.90
C ASP A 171 -8.65 -3.13 -13.77
N GLU A 172 -8.09 -3.11 -14.98
CA GLU A 172 -7.98 -1.93 -15.85
C GLU A 172 -7.20 -0.81 -15.14
N ASP A 173 -7.75 0.41 -15.08
CA ASP A 173 -7.13 1.58 -14.47
C ASP A 173 -7.33 1.64 -12.93
N GLU A 174 -8.03 0.67 -12.37
CA GLU A 174 -8.37 0.62 -10.96
C GLU A 174 -7.57 -0.44 -10.23
N MET A 175 -7.21 -0.16 -8.97
CA MET A 175 -6.61 -1.16 -8.11
C MET A 175 -7.70 -1.85 -7.29
N VAL A 176 -7.70 -3.18 -7.31
CA VAL A 176 -8.50 -3.99 -6.39
C VAL A 176 -7.65 -4.36 -5.19
N TRP A 177 -8.04 -3.84 -4.02
CA TRP A 177 -7.45 -4.19 -2.74
C TRP A 177 -8.41 -5.07 -1.94
N ARG A 178 -7.97 -6.30 -1.63
CA ARG A 178 -8.69 -7.18 -0.71
C ARG A 178 -7.99 -7.19 0.64
N TYR A 179 -8.77 -6.99 1.70
CA TYR A 179 -8.32 -7.14 3.07
C TYR A 179 -9.23 -8.13 3.80
N GLY A 180 -8.76 -9.38 3.91
CA GLY A 180 -9.56 -10.51 4.35
C GLY A 180 -10.81 -10.70 3.46
N PRO A 181 -12.03 -10.64 4.02
CA PRO A 181 -13.26 -10.79 3.25
C PRO A 181 -13.64 -9.53 2.46
N HIS A 182 -13.01 -8.38 2.76
CA HIS A 182 -13.42 -7.09 2.23
C HIS A 182 -12.73 -6.82 0.90
N ARG A 183 -13.52 -6.59 -0.16
CA ARG A 183 -13.03 -6.15 -1.46
C ARG A 183 -13.29 -4.64 -1.59
N ASN A 184 -12.27 -3.91 -2.02
CA ASN A 184 -12.33 -2.48 -2.29
C ASN A 184 -11.80 -2.20 -3.70
N ARG A 185 -12.33 -1.16 -4.34
CA ARG A 185 -11.81 -0.61 -5.60
C ARG A 185 -11.26 0.78 -5.35
N LEU A 186 -10.05 1.02 -5.86
CA LEU A 186 -9.33 2.26 -5.71
C LEU A 186 -9.08 2.86 -7.07
N ARG A 187 -9.25 4.18 -7.14
CA ARG A 187 -8.83 4.97 -8.29
C ARG A 187 -7.52 5.68 -7.96
N ARG A 188 -6.69 5.84 -8.98
CA ARG A 188 -5.47 6.63 -8.89
C ARG A 188 -5.82 8.11 -8.73
N LEU A 189 -5.06 8.81 -7.90
CA LEU A 189 -5.09 10.26 -7.80
C LEU A 189 -3.87 10.80 -8.56
N GLU A 190 -4.09 11.79 -9.43
CA GLU A 190 -3.02 12.39 -10.25
C GLU A 190 -2.39 13.64 -9.61
N VAL A 191 -3.15 14.30 -8.75
CA VAL A 191 -2.78 15.55 -8.10
C VAL A 191 -3.29 15.58 -6.66
N PRO A 192 -2.73 16.45 -5.81
CA PRO A 192 -3.34 16.82 -4.54
C PRO A 192 -4.82 17.15 -4.78
N THR A 193 -5.68 16.52 -3.99
CA THR A 193 -7.10 16.89 -3.95
C THR A 193 -7.37 17.59 -2.64
N ASP A 194 -8.12 18.68 -2.68
CA ASP A 194 -8.46 19.52 -1.50
C ASP A 194 -9.43 18.82 -0.52
N GLY A 195 -9.47 17.49 -0.51
CA GLY A 195 -10.37 16.69 0.31
C GLY A 195 -11.84 16.76 -0.08
N VAL A 196 -12.23 17.72 -0.94
CA VAL A 196 -13.60 17.97 -1.37
C VAL A 196 -13.60 18.21 -2.88
N LEU A 197 -14.01 17.20 -3.64
CA LEU A 197 -14.64 17.26 -4.97
C LEU A 197 -14.21 16.05 -5.80
N ALA A 198 -15.05 15.03 -5.77
CA ALA A 198 -15.22 14.17 -6.91
C ALA A 198 -16.68 13.71 -6.94
N ASP A 199 -17.56 14.68 -7.13
CA ASP A 199 -18.96 14.40 -7.45
C ASP A 199 -19.53 15.41 -8.46
N LEU A 200 -18.67 16.01 -9.30
CA LEU A 200 -19.09 16.98 -10.33
C LEU A 200 -18.75 16.54 -11.77
N SER A 201 -18.63 15.25 -12.05
CA SER A 201 -18.48 14.78 -13.44
C SER A 201 -19.65 13.93 -13.95
N LYS A 202 -20.81 13.95 -13.26
CA LYS A 202 -22.04 13.26 -13.73
C LYS A 202 -23.17 14.18 -14.22
N GLU A 203 -23.03 15.50 -14.16
CA GLU A 203 -24.08 16.43 -14.63
C GLU A 203 -23.75 17.21 -15.92
N ALA A 204 -22.72 16.82 -16.68
CA ALA A 204 -22.34 17.52 -17.91
C ALA A 204 -22.63 16.75 -19.21
N VAL A 205 -23.48 15.71 -19.17
CA VAL A 205 -23.94 14.99 -20.37
C VAL A 205 -25.46 14.81 -20.30
N ASP A 206 -26.18 15.91 -20.15
CA ASP A 206 -27.57 16.04 -20.61
C ASP A 206 -27.92 17.54 -20.72
N ASP A 207 -27.48 18.16 -21.82
CA ASP A 207 -28.12 19.34 -22.45
C ASP A 207 -27.55 19.58 -23.85
#